data_AF-F2UJ91-F1
#
_entry.id   AF-F2UJ91-F1
#
_cell.length_a   1.000
_cell.length_b   1.000
_cell.length_c   1.000
_cell.angle_alpha   90.00
_cell.angle_beta   90.00
_cell.angle_gamma   90.00
#
_symmetry.space_group_name_H-M   'P 1'
#
loop_
_entity.id
_entity.type
_entity.pdbx_description
1 polymer ?
#
loop_
_entity_poly.entity_id
_entity_poly.type
_entity_poly.pdbx_seq_one_letter_code
_entity_poly.pdbx_strand_id
1 'polypeptide(L)'
;MQVTTTKSGQQGTTTTTATTHVHHHAQQQQQLSPPTMTELPSVAQVMRAVTQEGLSIYNRLRSIDADVEFVDRIAGLYSDLPIVANLRCGGWYFPEFDGEVHFKSADGHRGQWQVSLKRLNLHLLPLLAEKGGCVLVDSTRKARTLPDSFSRTVPMWCAVMNRLHDILYGDCRGDADDSVDHGKVGAPDWDTQLHCPPTTVPQQELCQMQDLLDARVHAVLESGVDLSLLKNLRKPLRATWVTTETARAHEAASRSDGDTSTLELEHVDRTKYTAIVCLCASEPVDIEQRRGYVYVQGAADDEETWSMGLTPRLFWQHKTDLLDGDSDTCGDRVRALVSQQMCSGVEAMTPDVLADRDLILAHATTHQIGTTNLFIGNRFAAAHPWCLEIFDAVVVCLLPSELPHQPQHRSILPVRMPAGKRHKKELEDHLEQVLLFVRHHLAQDHRILVASGDSNDRAPTVATAVLAAFFTPDLSVNWIGGAPPDIHQPQLTKQDFTRALHCIRQRVPSACPSRHNMRKLTSFFLSHPRPASHIWAGPTTRQTSSDQHDGNDSNGDGNEAA
;
A
#
# COMPACT_ATOMS: atom_id res chain seq x y z
N MET A 1 25.13 74.27 -61.57
CA MET A 1 26.05 74.39 -62.72
C MET A 1 26.25 73.00 -63.31
N GLN A 2 25.83 72.85 -64.56
CA GLN A 2 26.40 71.98 -65.59
C GLN A 2 27.87 71.61 -65.32
N VAL A 3 28.44 70.43 -65.64
CA VAL A 3 28.18 69.52 -66.75
C VAL A 3 29.16 68.33 -66.59
N THR A 4 28.67 67.12 -66.83
CA THR A 4 29.35 65.96 -67.49
C THR A 4 30.68 65.43 -66.88
N THR A 5 31.23 64.24 -67.17
CA THR A 5 31.05 63.24 -68.23
C THR A 5 31.82 61.97 -67.82
N THR A 6 31.18 60.81 -68.02
CA THR A 6 31.69 59.57 -68.66
C THR A 6 32.94 58.80 -68.19
N LYS A 7 32.67 57.49 -67.97
CA LYS A 7 33.18 56.29 -68.69
C LYS A 7 34.36 55.49 -68.12
N SER A 8 34.10 54.17 -68.11
CA SER A 8 34.96 52.98 -68.32
C SER A 8 36.16 52.80 -67.39
N GLY A 9 36.48 51.62 -66.85
CA GLY A 9 36.12 50.24 -67.19
C GLY A 9 37.37 49.36 -66.96
N GLN A 10 37.17 48.12 -66.49
CA GLN A 10 38.12 46.99 -66.43
C GLN A 10 39.28 47.07 -65.40
N GLN A 11 39.26 46.16 -64.42
CA GLN A 11 40.04 44.90 -64.33
C GLN A 11 41.55 45.16 -64.14
N GLY A 12 42.26 44.63 -63.15
CA GLY A 12 41.92 43.67 -62.09
C GLY A 12 43.15 43.41 -61.22
N THR A 13 43.13 42.25 -60.55
CA THR A 13 44.22 41.58 -59.82
C THR A 13 44.66 42.17 -58.46
N THR A 14 43.97 41.67 -57.42
CA THR A 14 44.51 40.94 -56.27
C THR A 14 45.98 41.15 -55.87
N THR A 15 46.21 41.64 -54.65
CA THR A 15 47.16 41.01 -53.71
C THR A 15 46.77 41.31 -52.27
N THR A 16 46.60 40.25 -51.49
CA THR A 16 46.29 40.21 -50.06
C THR A 16 47.53 40.54 -49.23
N THR A 17 47.36 41.29 -48.13
CA THR A 17 47.85 41.07 -46.75
C THR A 17 48.30 42.36 -46.08
N ALA A 18 47.69 42.68 -44.93
CA ALA A 18 48.39 43.01 -43.70
C ALA A 18 47.36 43.31 -42.59
N THR A 19 47.31 42.39 -41.63
CA THR A 19 46.58 42.51 -40.36
C THR A 19 47.22 43.59 -39.50
N THR A 20 46.44 44.53 -38.96
CA THR A 20 46.85 45.33 -37.79
C THR A 20 45.67 45.39 -36.83
N HIS A 21 45.86 44.84 -35.63
CA HIS A 21 44.98 45.02 -34.47
C HIS A 21 44.96 46.48 -34.03
N VAL A 22 43.80 47.01 -33.61
CA VAL A 22 43.58 47.63 -32.28
C VAL A 22 42.06 47.92 -32.08
N HIS A 23 41.59 47.52 -30.90
CA HIS A 23 40.37 47.84 -30.14
C HIS A 23 39.25 48.72 -30.74
N HIS A 24 38.02 48.19 -30.70
CA HIS A 24 36.79 48.97 -30.71
C HIS A 24 35.92 48.70 -29.47
N HIS A 25 35.64 49.79 -28.75
CA HIS A 25 34.64 49.90 -27.69
C HIS A 25 33.23 49.67 -28.25
N ALA A 26 32.44 48.83 -27.58
CA ALA A 26 31.05 48.58 -27.90
C ALA A 26 30.13 49.71 -27.39
N GLN A 27 29.26 50.23 -28.26
CA GLN A 27 28.02 50.91 -27.89
C GLN A 27 26.84 50.06 -28.38
N GLN A 28 26.10 49.46 -27.45
CA GLN A 28 24.82 48.80 -27.71
C GLN A 28 23.72 49.87 -27.84
N GLN A 29 23.06 49.94 -29.00
CA GLN A 29 21.76 50.58 -29.15
C GLN A 29 20.66 49.57 -28.83
N GLN A 30 19.86 49.84 -27.80
CA GLN A 30 18.64 49.10 -27.48
C GLN A 30 17.54 49.42 -28.51
N GLN A 31 17.17 48.42 -29.32
CA GLN A 31 15.91 48.44 -30.08
C GLN A 31 14.78 47.96 -29.17
N LEU A 32 13.85 48.85 -28.83
CA LEU A 32 12.58 48.52 -28.20
C LEU A 32 11.73 47.72 -29.19
N SER A 33 11.48 46.45 -28.86
CA SER A 33 10.52 45.59 -29.57
C SER A 33 9.09 45.92 -29.12
N PRO A 34 8.07 45.86 -29.98
CA PRO A 34 6.69 46.10 -29.58
C PRO A 34 6.20 44.99 -28.61
N PRO A 35 5.23 45.29 -27.73
CA PRO A 35 4.73 44.31 -26.78
C PRO A 35 4.09 43.15 -27.56
N THR A 36 4.57 41.94 -27.29
CA THR A 36 4.01 40.70 -27.82
C THR A 36 2.55 40.64 -27.38
N MET A 37 1.60 40.68 -28.32
CA MET A 37 0.22 40.34 -28.00
C MET A 37 0.21 38.90 -27.47
N THR A 38 -0.13 38.74 -26.19
CA THR A 38 -0.46 37.43 -25.61
C THR A 38 -1.54 36.81 -26.49
N GLU A 39 -1.19 35.72 -27.19
CA GLU A 39 -2.15 34.92 -27.93
C GLU A 39 -3.28 34.52 -26.99
N LEU A 40 -4.53 34.82 -27.38
CA LEU A 40 -5.70 34.43 -26.63
C LEU A 40 -5.70 32.89 -26.50
N PRO A 41 -5.90 32.35 -25.29
CA PRO A 41 -5.88 30.91 -25.09
C PRO A 41 -6.96 30.26 -25.94
N SER A 42 -6.60 29.18 -26.62
CA SER A 42 -7.56 28.38 -27.41
C SER A 42 -8.69 27.88 -26.50
N VAL A 43 -9.87 27.63 -27.07
CA VAL A 43 -11.01 27.05 -26.35
C VAL A 43 -10.61 25.76 -25.62
N ALA A 44 -9.72 24.94 -26.19
CA ALA A 44 -9.21 23.73 -25.55
C ALA A 44 -8.26 24.00 -24.36
N GLN A 45 -7.57 25.13 -24.34
CA GLN A 45 -6.75 25.58 -23.20
C GLN A 45 -7.63 26.19 -22.11
N VAL A 46 -8.65 26.97 -22.48
CA VAL A 46 -9.64 27.51 -21.54
C VAL A 46 -10.45 26.38 -20.89
N MET A 47 -10.96 25.42 -21.67
CA MET A 47 -11.69 24.26 -21.15
C MET A 47 -10.80 23.38 -20.26
N ARG A 48 -9.51 23.22 -20.59
CA ARG A 48 -8.55 22.54 -19.71
C ARG A 48 -8.29 23.32 -18.43
N ALA A 49 -8.14 24.63 -18.49
CA ALA A 49 -7.98 25.47 -17.30
C ALA A 49 -9.21 25.39 -16.39
N VAL A 50 -10.42 25.47 -16.95
CA VAL A 50 -11.69 25.31 -16.21
C VAL A 50 -11.83 23.90 -15.61
N THR A 51 -11.40 22.86 -16.33
CA THR A 51 -11.40 21.48 -15.82
C THR A 51 -10.34 21.29 -14.71
N GLN A 52 -9.19 21.94 -14.82
CA GLN A 52 -8.13 21.92 -13.79
C GLN A 52 -8.53 22.73 -12.54
N GLU A 53 -9.18 23.88 -12.71
CA GLU A 53 -9.80 24.64 -11.62
C GLU A 53 -10.90 23.83 -10.92
N GLY A 54 -11.73 23.13 -11.69
CA GLY A 54 -12.74 22.19 -11.18
C GLY A 54 -12.14 21.06 -10.33
N LEU A 55 -10.89 20.67 -10.58
CA LEU A 55 -10.17 19.61 -9.85
C LEU A 55 -9.23 20.14 -8.76
N SER A 56 -9.39 21.39 -8.32
CA SER A 56 -8.62 21.97 -7.22
C SER A 56 -8.73 21.13 -5.93
N ILE A 57 -7.71 21.22 -5.08
CA ILE A 57 -7.71 20.55 -3.77
C ILE A 57 -8.91 20.99 -2.92
N TYR A 58 -9.29 22.26 -2.97
CA TYR A 58 -10.46 22.79 -2.28
C TYR A 58 -11.75 22.08 -2.72
N ASN A 59 -11.98 21.99 -4.03
CA ASN A 59 -13.14 21.29 -4.59
C ASN A 59 -13.17 19.81 -4.19
N ARG A 60 -12.02 19.14 -4.16
CA ARG A 60 -11.92 17.74 -3.72
C ARG A 60 -12.26 17.58 -2.24
N LEU A 61 -11.69 18.40 -1.37
CA LEU A 61 -11.97 18.34 0.07
C LEU A 61 -13.44 18.66 0.37
N ARG A 62 -14.02 19.66 -0.31
CA ARG A 62 -15.46 19.97 -0.20
C ARG A 62 -16.36 18.86 -0.76
N SER A 63 -15.90 18.14 -1.79
CA SER A 63 -16.63 16.98 -2.32
C SER A 63 -16.61 15.82 -1.34
N ILE A 64 -15.46 15.54 -0.73
CA ILE A 64 -15.31 14.55 0.35
C ILE A 64 -16.24 14.91 1.52
N ASP A 65 -16.22 16.17 1.96
CA ASP A 65 -17.07 16.68 3.03
C ASP A 65 -18.57 16.52 2.75
N ALA A 66 -18.99 16.76 1.50
CA ALA A 66 -20.38 16.55 1.11
C ALA A 66 -20.79 15.06 1.11
N ASP A 67 -19.88 14.17 0.68
CA ASP A 67 -20.11 12.73 0.68
C ASP A 67 -20.16 12.14 2.10
N VAL A 68 -19.41 12.72 3.05
CA VAL A 68 -19.41 12.33 4.46
C VAL A 68 -20.81 12.37 5.05
N GLU A 69 -21.62 13.38 4.75
CA GLU A 69 -22.99 13.46 5.29
C GLU A 69 -23.82 12.23 4.93
N PHE A 70 -23.62 11.68 3.73
CA PHE A 70 -24.29 10.45 3.32
C PHE A 70 -23.75 9.23 4.05
N VAL A 71 -22.42 9.14 4.21
CA VAL A 71 -21.80 8.04 4.94
C VAL A 71 -22.23 8.02 6.40
N ASP A 72 -22.25 9.16 7.08
CA ASP A 72 -22.70 9.31 8.47
C ASP A 72 -24.16 8.86 8.65
N ARG A 73 -25.04 9.21 7.71
CA ARG A 73 -26.45 8.77 7.74
C ARG A 73 -26.57 7.25 7.65
N ILE A 74 -25.85 6.62 6.71
CA ILE A 74 -25.89 5.16 6.54
C ILE A 74 -25.24 4.46 7.73
N ALA A 75 -24.13 4.99 8.26
CA ALA A 75 -23.52 4.48 9.49
C ALA A 75 -24.50 4.50 10.67
N GLY A 76 -25.33 5.56 10.78
CA GLY A 76 -26.39 5.63 11.78
C GLY A 76 -27.48 4.56 11.60
N LEU A 77 -27.85 4.22 10.36
CA LEU A 77 -28.81 3.14 10.07
C LEU A 77 -28.27 1.75 10.43
N TYR A 78 -26.96 1.54 10.27
CA TYR A 78 -26.26 0.30 10.60
C TYR A 78 -25.40 0.46 11.87
N SER A 79 -25.91 1.16 12.88
CA SER A 79 -25.16 1.52 14.09
C SER A 79 -24.64 0.33 14.92
N ASP A 80 -25.15 -0.88 14.66
CA ASP A 80 -24.71 -2.12 15.28
C ASP A 80 -23.58 -2.83 14.50
N LEU A 81 -23.25 -2.35 13.30
CA LEU A 81 -22.18 -2.86 12.47
C LEU A 81 -20.94 -1.96 12.50
N PRO A 82 -19.73 -2.54 12.50
CA PRO A 82 -18.49 -1.78 12.40
C PRO A 82 -18.36 -1.13 11.02
N ILE A 83 -17.79 0.07 10.97
CA ILE A 83 -17.48 0.78 9.74
C ILE A 83 -16.01 0.53 9.35
N VAL A 84 -15.81 0.09 8.11
CA VAL A 84 -14.52 -0.38 7.59
C VAL A 84 -14.16 0.42 6.35
N ALA A 85 -12.94 0.94 6.29
CA ALA A 85 -12.44 1.66 5.12
C ALA A 85 -11.86 0.68 4.09
N ASN A 86 -12.26 0.80 2.83
CA ASN A 86 -11.43 0.28 1.73
C ASN A 86 -10.32 1.30 1.43
N LEU A 87 -9.07 0.99 1.77
CA LEU A 87 -7.90 1.88 1.69
C LEU A 87 -7.49 2.30 0.27
N ARG A 88 -8.36 2.11 -0.72
CA ARG A 88 -8.17 2.73 -2.04
C ARG A 88 -8.51 4.22 -1.99
N CYS A 89 -9.64 4.57 -1.38
CA CYS A 89 -10.04 5.95 -1.11
C CYS A 89 -11.06 6.09 0.04
N GLY A 90 -11.60 4.98 0.55
CA GLY A 90 -12.59 4.95 1.64
C GLY A 90 -12.16 5.67 2.92
N GLY A 91 -10.86 5.69 3.22
CA GLY A 91 -10.31 6.30 4.44
C GLY A 91 -10.59 7.80 4.63
N TRP A 92 -11.03 8.50 3.57
CA TRP A 92 -11.36 9.93 3.63
C TRP A 92 -12.78 10.24 4.10
N TYR A 93 -13.67 9.24 4.10
CA TYR A 93 -15.12 9.48 4.19
C TYR A 93 -15.71 9.26 5.58
N PHE A 94 -14.89 8.97 6.58
CA PHE A 94 -15.32 8.85 7.97
C PHE A 94 -14.17 9.19 8.93
N PRO A 95 -14.42 9.79 10.10
CA PRO A 95 -13.36 10.27 11.00
C PRO A 95 -12.54 9.12 11.62
N GLU A 96 -13.21 8.03 12.04
CA GLU A 96 -12.57 6.90 12.70
C GLU A 96 -13.20 5.58 12.24
N PHE A 97 -12.40 4.66 11.70
CA PHE A 97 -12.86 3.35 11.24
C PHE A 97 -12.51 2.25 12.23
N ASP A 98 -13.39 1.25 12.36
CA ASP A 98 -13.17 0.05 13.18
C ASP A 98 -12.21 -0.94 12.51
N GLY A 99 -11.95 -0.76 11.22
CA GLY A 99 -11.04 -1.59 10.45
C GLY A 99 -10.74 -1.04 9.07
N GLU A 100 -9.75 -1.64 8.43
CA GLU A 100 -9.27 -1.24 7.12
C GLU A 100 -9.06 -2.47 6.23
N VAL A 101 -9.41 -2.40 4.96
CA VAL A 101 -9.19 -3.45 3.97
C VAL A 101 -8.65 -2.88 2.67
N HIS A 102 -8.21 -3.74 1.75
CA HIS A 102 -7.66 -3.29 0.48
C HIS A 102 -8.17 -4.12 -0.70
N PHE A 103 -9.46 -3.97 -1.02
CA PHE A 103 -10.06 -4.51 -2.24
C PHE A 103 -9.78 -3.60 -3.43
N LYS A 104 -8.99 -4.07 -4.40
CA LYS A 104 -8.63 -3.25 -5.56
C LYS A 104 -9.58 -3.53 -6.72
N SER A 105 -10.14 -2.45 -7.28
CA SER A 105 -11.01 -2.48 -8.47
C SER A 105 -10.42 -3.28 -9.66
N ALA A 106 -9.12 -3.18 -9.90
CA ALA A 106 -8.43 -3.91 -10.96
C ALA A 106 -8.54 -5.44 -10.84
N ASP A 107 -8.72 -5.97 -9.62
CA ASP A 107 -8.89 -7.41 -9.41
C ASP A 107 -10.27 -7.85 -9.93
N GLY A 108 -11.26 -6.94 -9.98
CA GLY A 108 -12.60 -7.16 -10.55
C GLY A 108 -12.71 -6.88 -12.05
N HIS A 109 -11.64 -6.49 -12.75
CA HIS A 109 -11.73 -6.21 -14.19
C HIS A 109 -12.14 -7.45 -15.01
N ARG A 110 -12.88 -7.20 -16.09
CA ARG A 110 -13.34 -8.25 -17.01
C ARG A 110 -12.20 -9.12 -17.52
N GLY A 111 -12.40 -10.43 -17.49
CA GLY A 111 -11.40 -11.43 -17.90
C GLY A 111 -10.30 -11.69 -16.86
N GLN A 112 -10.29 -10.97 -15.74
CA GLN A 112 -9.38 -11.20 -14.61
C GLN A 112 -10.13 -11.85 -13.45
N TRP A 113 -11.10 -11.13 -12.87
CA TRP A 113 -11.88 -11.51 -11.66
C TRP A 113 -11.03 -12.33 -10.68
N GLN A 114 -9.93 -11.72 -10.25
CA GLN A 114 -8.92 -12.35 -9.42
C GLN A 114 -9.26 -12.17 -7.94
N VAL A 115 -8.89 -13.17 -7.15
CA VAL A 115 -8.74 -13.02 -5.71
C VAL A 115 -7.26 -12.80 -5.43
N SER A 116 -6.91 -11.64 -4.86
CA SER A 116 -5.52 -11.29 -4.65
C SER A 116 -4.92 -12.06 -3.48
N LEU A 117 -4.03 -13.01 -3.75
CA LEU A 117 -3.30 -13.74 -2.69
C LEU A 117 -2.45 -12.82 -1.80
N LYS A 118 -2.09 -11.63 -2.29
CA LYS A 118 -1.33 -10.61 -1.52
C LYS A 118 -2.22 -9.73 -0.63
N ARG A 119 -3.49 -9.56 -1.02
CA ARG A 119 -4.48 -8.68 -0.37
C ARG A 119 -5.75 -9.48 -0.10
N LEU A 120 -5.58 -10.59 0.61
CA LEU A 120 -6.66 -11.53 0.83
C LEU A 120 -7.66 -11.05 1.89
N ASN A 121 -7.34 -9.98 2.63
CA ASN A 121 -8.21 -9.37 3.64
C ASN A 121 -8.76 -10.35 4.71
N LEU A 122 -8.04 -11.46 5.03
CA LEU A 122 -8.51 -12.42 6.04
C LEU A 122 -8.59 -11.83 7.45
N HIS A 123 -7.85 -10.75 7.71
CA HIS A 123 -7.94 -10.00 8.97
C HIS A 123 -9.31 -9.35 9.20
N LEU A 124 -10.16 -9.27 8.17
CA LEU A 124 -11.56 -8.86 8.29
C LEU A 124 -12.44 -9.95 8.92
N LEU A 125 -12.09 -11.23 8.76
CA LEU A 125 -12.92 -12.36 9.19
C LEU A 125 -13.24 -12.38 10.69
N PRO A 126 -12.29 -12.10 11.61
CA PRO A 126 -12.61 -12.03 13.04
C PRO A 126 -13.64 -10.95 13.36
N LEU A 127 -13.52 -9.76 12.75
CA LEU A 127 -14.46 -8.66 12.93
C LEU A 127 -15.87 -9.05 12.44
N LEU A 128 -15.94 -9.70 11.27
CA LEU A 128 -17.21 -10.18 10.70
C LEU A 128 -17.84 -11.30 11.54
N ALA A 129 -17.04 -12.24 12.04
CA ALA A 129 -17.51 -13.32 12.90
C ALA A 129 -18.08 -12.81 14.22
N GLU A 130 -17.47 -11.77 14.79
CA GLU A 130 -17.91 -11.17 16.06
C GLU A 130 -19.15 -10.28 15.88
N LYS A 131 -19.14 -9.39 14.89
CA LYS A 131 -20.18 -8.36 14.71
C LYS A 131 -21.32 -8.77 13.78
N GLY A 132 -21.19 -9.91 13.09
CA GLY A 132 -22.21 -10.38 12.15
C GLY A 132 -22.30 -9.59 10.85
N GLY A 133 -21.29 -8.77 10.53
CA GLY A 133 -21.21 -7.99 9.32
C GLY A 133 -20.31 -6.76 9.44
N CYS A 134 -20.28 -5.93 8.41
CA CYS A 134 -19.67 -4.58 8.45
C CYS A 134 -20.26 -3.65 7.37
N VAL A 135 -20.07 -2.35 7.55
CA VAL A 135 -20.25 -1.34 6.50
C VAL A 135 -18.90 -1.04 5.88
N LEU A 136 -18.72 -1.40 4.61
CA LEU A 136 -17.48 -1.19 3.87
C LEU A 136 -17.59 0.06 2.99
N VAL A 137 -16.76 1.07 3.26
CA VAL A 137 -16.83 2.37 2.59
C VAL A 137 -15.75 2.50 1.51
N ASP A 138 -16.17 2.92 0.32
CA ASP A 138 -15.29 3.28 -0.81
C ASP A 138 -16.02 4.30 -1.70
N SER A 139 -15.34 4.83 -2.71
CA SER A 139 -15.96 5.70 -3.72
C SER A 139 -15.56 5.30 -5.14
N THR A 140 -16.19 5.91 -6.13
CA THR A 140 -15.90 5.66 -7.54
C THR A 140 -15.94 6.96 -8.33
N ARG A 141 -15.52 6.96 -9.58
CA ARG A 141 -15.48 8.15 -10.46
C ARG A 141 -16.23 7.91 -11.76
N LYS A 142 -16.34 8.96 -12.58
CA LYS A 142 -16.82 8.93 -13.98
C LYS A 142 -18.29 8.54 -14.10
N ALA A 143 -19.13 9.13 -13.26
CA ALA A 143 -20.57 8.88 -13.17
C ALA A 143 -20.94 7.39 -12.98
N ARG A 144 -20.05 6.61 -12.35
CA ARG A 144 -20.34 5.21 -12.02
C ARG A 144 -21.11 5.13 -10.70
N THR A 145 -22.08 4.23 -10.61
CA THR A 145 -22.85 4.00 -9.37
C THR A 145 -22.07 3.19 -8.34
N LEU A 146 -21.23 2.25 -8.78
CA LEU A 146 -20.40 1.40 -7.92
C LEU A 146 -18.98 1.24 -8.46
N PRO A 147 -17.97 1.14 -7.60
CA PRO A 147 -16.63 0.72 -8.03
C PRO A 147 -16.59 -0.78 -8.32
N ASP A 148 -15.67 -1.21 -9.19
CA ASP A 148 -15.47 -2.64 -9.49
C ASP A 148 -15.02 -3.45 -8.27
N SER A 149 -14.43 -2.78 -7.25
CA SER A 149 -14.14 -3.39 -5.95
C SER A 149 -15.42 -3.92 -5.30
N PHE A 150 -16.54 -3.19 -5.38
CA PHE A 150 -17.79 -3.55 -4.73
C PHE A 150 -18.70 -4.40 -5.59
N SER A 151 -18.75 -4.15 -6.91
CA SER A 151 -19.64 -4.92 -7.79
C SER A 151 -19.09 -6.30 -8.16
N ARG A 152 -17.77 -6.49 -8.12
CA ARG A 152 -17.11 -7.72 -8.61
C ARG A 152 -16.13 -8.31 -7.61
N THR A 153 -15.18 -7.52 -7.09
CA THR A 153 -14.09 -8.05 -6.24
C THR A 153 -14.57 -8.56 -4.89
N VAL A 154 -15.38 -7.77 -4.16
CA VAL A 154 -15.94 -8.17 -2.86
C VAL A 154 -16.89 -9.37 -3.01
N PRO A 155 -17.84 -9.38 -3.97
CA PRO A 155 -18.64 -10.57 -4.28
C PRO A 155 -17.84 -11.84 -4.55
N MET A 156 -16.81 -11.74 -5.41
CA MET A 156 -15.90 -12.84 -5.72
C MET A 156 -15.19 -13.32 -4.46
N TRP A 157 -14.73 -12.41 -3.62
CA TRP A 157 -14.09 -12.73 -2.35
C TRP A 157 -15.04 -13.45 -1.38
N CYS A 158 -16.27 -12.96 -1.19
CA CYS A 158 -17.27 -13.61 -0.35
C CYS A 158 -17.54 -15.05 -0.81
N ALA A 159 -17.78 -15.25 -2.11
CA ALA A 159 -18.06 -16.57 -2.67
C ALA A 159 -16.88 -17.54 -2.48
N VAL A 160 -15.64 -17.07 -2.70
CA VAL A 160 -14.44 -17.88 -2.48
C VAL A 160 -14.26 -18.23 -1.00
N MET A 161 -14.45 -17.28 -0.08
CA MET A 161 -14.37 -17.55 1.35
C MET A 161 -15.46 -18.51 1.83
N ASN A 162 -16.68 -18.38 1.32
CA ASN A 162 -17.77 -19.30 1.64
C ASN A 162 -17.47 -20.72 1.15
N ARG A 163 -16.95 -20.88 -0.07
CA ARG A 163 -16.52 -22.19 -0.61
C ARG A 163 -15.36 -22.79 0.18
N LEU A 164 -14.36 -22.00 0.53
CA LEU A 164 -13.24 -22.44 1.36
C LEU A 164 -13.72 -22.91 2.74
N HIS A 165 -14.63 -22.15 3.35
CA HIS A 165 -15.25 -22.56 4.61
C HIS A 165 -15.97 -23.90 4.45
N ASP A 166 -16.77 -24.06 3.40
CA ASP A 166 -17.54 -25.28 3.15
C ASP A 166 -16.63 -26.51 2.95
N ILE A 167 -15.56 -26.35 2.18
CA ILE A 167 -14.55 -27.40 1.95
C ILE A 167 -13.82 -27.80 3.24
N LEU A 168 -13.45 -26.82 4.07
CA LEU A 168 -12.61 -27.06 5.25
C LEU A 168 -13.40 -27.45 6.51
N TYR A 169 -14.65 -26.99 6.63
CA TYR A 169 -15.44 -27.07 7.86
C TYR A 169 -16.89 -27.50 7.64
N GLY A 170 -17.28 -27.89 6.42
CA GLY A 170 -18.65 -28.33 6.10
C GLY A 170 -19.11 -29.53 6.93
N ASP A 171 -18.22 -30.51 7.12
CA ASP A 171 -18.51 -31.73 7.90
C ASP A 171 -18.65 -31.47 9.41
N CYS A 172 -18.02 -30.40 9.93
CA CYS A 172 -18.06 -30.05 11.36
C CYS A 172 -19.36 -29.35 11.80
N ARG A 173 -20.33 -29.12 10.89
CA ARG A 173 -21.60 -28.43 11.21
C ARG A 173 -22.63 -29.34 11.90
N GLY A 174 -22.42 -30.66 11.92
CA GLY A 174 -23.38 -31.64 12.44
C GLY A 174 -23.41 -31.83 13.96
N ASP A 175 -22.43 -31.32 14.72
CA ASP A 175 -22.23 -31.71 16.13
C ASP A 175 -22.65 -30.66 17.17
N ALA A 176 -23.33 -29.56 16.76
CA ALA A 176 -23.62 -28.44 17.66
C ALA A 176 -25.04 -28.40 18.27
N ASP A 177 -25.91 -29.37 18.00
CA ASP A 177 -27.21 -29.48 18.67
C ASP A 177 -27.62 -30.94 18.88
N ASP A 178 -27.19 -31.49 20.01
CA ASP A 178 -27.46 -32.86 20.42
C ASP A 178 -28.81 -32.91 21.18
N SER A 179 -29.92 -32.74 20.46
CA SER A 179 -31.22 -33.26 20.91
C SER A 179 -32.20 -33.55 19.76
N VAL A 180 -32.59 -34.83 19.71
CA VAL A 180 -33.73 -35.44 18.99
C VAL A 180 -33.49 -35.93 17.54
N ASP A 181 -32.96 -37.15 17.48
CA ASP A 181 -33.50 -38.35 16.83
C ASP A 181 -34.17 -38.30 15.42
N HIS A 182 -33.64 -39.17 14.57
CA HIS A 182 -34.21 -39.76 13.32
C HIS A 182 -34.36 -38.88 12.07
N GLY A 183 -33.25 -38.78 11.32
CA GLY A 183 -33.22 -38.48 9.89
C GLY A 183 -31.96 -37.73 9.51
N LYS A 184 -31.29 -38.10 8.42
CA LYS A 184 -30.23 -37.26 7.82
C LYS A 184 -30.84 -35.93 7.35
N VAL A 185 -31.04 -34.99 8.27
CA VAL A 185 -31.40 -33.61 7.95
C VAL A 185 -30.08 -32.91 7.69
N GLY A 186 -29.86 -32.55 6.42
CA GLY A 186 -28.60 -32.00 5.93
C GLY A 186 -28.14 -30.79 6.73
N ALA A 187 -26.82 -30.62 6.83
CA ALA A 187 -26.17 -29.45 7.38
C ALA A 187 -26.84 -28.15 6.84
N PRO A 188 -26.95 -27.09 7.66
CA PRO A 188 -27.60 -25.85 7.24
C PRO A 188 -27.03 -25.34 5.92
N ASP A 189 -27.93 -24.87 5.05
CA ASP A 189 -27.68 -24.42 3.67
C ASP A 189 -26.67 -23.25 3.63
N TRP A 190 -25.38 -23.58 3.55
CA TRP A 190 -24.32 -22.59 3.49
C TRP A 190 -24.12 -22.14 2.05
N ASP A 191 -24.55 -20.92 1.77
CA ASP A 191 -24.50 -20.35 0.43
C ASP A 191 -23.06 -20.19 -0.09
N THR A 192 -22.71 -21.01 -1.09
CA THR A 192 -21.43 -21.00 -1.81
C THR A 192 -21.54 -20.36 -3.20
N GLN A 193 -22.69 -19.76 -3.53
CA GLN A 193 -22.92 -19.12 -4.81
C GLN A 193 -22.31 -17.71 -4.84
N LEU A 194 -22.19 -17.17 -6.05
CA LEU A 194 -21.65 -15.84 -6.31
C LEU A 194 -22.81 -14.90 -6.56
N HIS A 195 -22.83 -13.79 -5.81
CA HIS A 195 -23.91 -12.83 -5.85
C HIS A 195 -23.36 -11.44 -6.13
N CYS A 196 -23.66 -10.92 -7.32
CA CYS A 196 -23.24 -9.61 -7.80
C CYS A 196 -24.45 -8.70 -7.98
N PRO A 197 -24.27 -7.36 -8.01
CA PRO A 197 -25.39 -6.44 -8.18
C PRO A 197 -25.91 -6.54 -9.62
N PRO A 198 -27.19 -6.91 -9.83
CA PRO A 198 -27.74 -7.15 -11.18
C PRO A 198 -27.79 -5.87 -12.03
N THR A 199 -27.81 -4.70 -11.38
CA THR A 199 -27.78 -3.39 -12.04
C THR A 199 -26.44 -3.08 -12.70
N THR A 200 -25.34 -3.64 -12.20
CA THR A 200 -23.97 -3.31 -12.65
C THR A 200 -23.24 -4.50 -13.29
N VAL A 201 -23.64 -5.73 -12.96
CA VAL A 201 -23.04 -6.97 -13.47
C VAL A 201 -24.09 -7.76 -14.25
N PRO A 202 -24.04 -7.76 -15.59
CA PRO A 202 -24.96 -8.54 -16.41
C PRO A 202 -24.85 -10.05 -16.16
N GLN A 203 -25.94 -10.80 -16.38
CA GLN A 203 -25.97 -12.25 -16.15
C GLN A 203 -24.88 -13.02 -16.91
N GLN A 204 -24.57 -12.63 -18.14
CA GLN A 204 -23.48 -13.24 -18.90
C GLN A 204 -22.11 -13.04 -18.24
N GLU A 205 -21.88 -11.87 -17.66
CA GLU A 205 -20.66 -11.59 -16.90
C GLU A 205 -20.61 -12.43 -15.62
N LEU A 206 -21.74 -12.52 -14.90
CA LEU A 206 -21.87 -13.35 -13.72
C LEU A 206 -21.53 -14.82 -14.01
N CYS A 207 -22.04 -15.40 -15.10
CA CYS A 207 -21.68 -16.75 -15.52
C CYS A 207 -20.17 -16.91 -15.75
N GLN A 208 -19.53 -15.96 -16.46
CA GLN A 208 -18.08 -15.98 -16.70
C GLN A 208 -17.26 -15.89 -15.40
N MET A 209 -17.75 -15.13 -14.42
CA MET A 209 -17.16 -15.05 -13.09
C MET A 209 -17.32 -16.39 -12.34
N GLN A 210 -18.51 -17.00 -12.44
CA GLN A 210 -18.83 -18.28 -11.82
C GLN A 210 -17.88 -19.40 -12.30
N ASP A 211 -17.59 -19.43 -13.60
CA ASP A 211 -16.69 -20.41 -14.23
C ASP A 211 -15.25 -20.34 -13.69
N LEU A 212 -14.85 -19.21 -13.10
CA LEU A 212 -13.52 -19.03 -12.53
C LEU A 212 -13.44 -19.33 -11.03
N LEU A 213 -14.57 -19.46 -10.33
CA LEU A 213 -14.60 -19.57 -8.86
C LEU A 213 -13.74 -20.72 -8.35
N ASP A 214 -13.87 -21.92 -8.93
CA ASP A 214 -13.13 -23.10 -8.47
C ASP A 214 -11.63 -22.90 -8.62
N ALA A 215 -11.19 -22.34 -9.74
CA ALA A 215 -9.78 -22.00 -9.95
C ALA A 215 -9.28 -20.95 -8.93
N ARG A 216 -10.13 -20.02 -8.48
CA ARG A 216 -9.77 -19.04 -7.43
C ARG A 216 -9.70 -19.69 -6.05
N VAL A 217 -10.63 -20.59 -5.72
CA VAL A 217 -10.62 -21.38 -4.48
C VAL A 217 -9.34 -22.22 -4.41
N HIS A 218 -9.01 -22.97 -5.47
CA HIS A 218 -7.78 -23.76 -5.54
C HIS A 218 -6.53 -22.90 -5.37
N ALA A 219 -6.46 -21.74 -6.04
CA ALA A 219 -5.33 -20.84 -5.89
C ALA A 219 -5.12 -20.33 -4.45
N VAL A 220 -6.19 -20.17 -3.66
CA VAL A 220 -6.08 -19.81 -2.25
C VAL A 220 -5.65 -21.00 -1.41
N LEU A 221 -6.22 -22.20 -1.62
CA LEU A 221 -5.80 -23.43 -0.93
C LEU A 221 -4.32 -23.73 -1.12
N GLU A 222 -3.83 -23.62 -2.35
CA GLU A 222 -2.43 -23.87 -2.71
C GLU A 222 -1.48 -22.76 -2.24
N SER A 223 -1.99 -21.61 -1.77
CA SER A 223 -1.15 -20.47 -1.39
C SER A 223 -0.42 -20.66 -0.05
N GLY A 224 -0.81 -21.65 0.75
CA GLY A 224 -0.25 -21.90 2.09
C GLY A 224 -0.59 -20.83 3.13
N VAL A 225 -1.61 -20.01 2.87
CA VAL A 225 -2.14 -19.04 3.82
C VAL A 225 -2.92 -19.76 4.92
N ASP A 226 -2.79 -19.31 6.17
CA ASP A 226 -3.60 -19.82 7.27
C ASP A 226 -5.07 -19.43 7.10
N LEU A 227 -5.92 -20.43 6.86
CA LEU A 227 -7.36 -20.30 6.69
C LEU A 227 -8.15 -20.65 7.96
N SER A 228 -7.47 -20.89 9.08
CA SER A 228 -8.09 -21.28 10.35
C SER A 228 -9.10 -20.26 10.87
N LEU A 229 -8.99 -18.99 10.48
CA LEU A 229 -9.92 -17.92 10.82
C LEU A 229 -11.33 -18.12 10.25
N LEU A 230 -11.46 -18.87 9.14
CA LEU A 230 -12.76 -19.12 8.52
C LEU A 230 -13.68 -19.93 9.44
N LYS A 231 -13.14 -20.81 10.30
CA LYS A 231 -13.93 -21.63 11.24
C LYS A 231 -14.81 -20.82 12.19
N ASN A 232 -14.48 -19.54 12.39
CA ASN A 232 -15.18 -18.65 13.30
C ASN A 232 -16.45 -18.07 12.67
N LEU A 233 -16.61 -18.13 11.34
CA LEU A 233 -17.81 -17.66 10.67
C LEU A 233 -18.99 -18.59 10.98
N ARG A 234 -20.08 -18.03 11.49
CA ARG A 234 -21.30 -18.79 11.81
C ARG A 234 -22.33 -18.80 10.68
N LYS A 235 -22.19 -17.89 9.72
CA LYS A 235 -23.10 -17.67 8.59
C LYS A 235 -22.28 -17.34 7.33
N PRO A 236 -22.75 -17.73 6.14
CA PRO A 236 -22.10 -17.37 4.89
C PRO A 236 -22.01 -15.85 4.72
N LEU A 237 -20.92 -15.40 4.13
CA LEU A 237 -20.67 -14.00 3.79
C LEU A 237 -21.54 -13.59 2.61
N ARG A 238 -22.14 -12.39 2.68
CA ARG A 238 -22.98 -11.88 1.60
C ARG A 238 -22.77 -10.37 1.41
N ALA A 239 -22.38 -9.97 0.20
CA ALA A 239 -22.31 -8.57 -0.17
C ALA A 239 -23.72 -8.00 -0.43
N THR A 240 -23.96 -6.77 0.01
CA THR A 240 -25.07 -5.90 -0.40
C THR A 240 -24.53 -4.52 -0.78
N TRP A 241 -25.28 -3.72 -1.51
CA TRP A 241 -24.80 -2.47 -2.10
C TRP A 241 -25.70 -1.29 -1.74
N VAL A 242 -25.11 -0.26 -1.17
CA VAL A 242 -25.79 0.98 -0.81
C VAL A 242 -25.15 2.13 -1.57
N THR A 243 -25.97 2.90 -2.28
CA THR A 243 -25.57 4.07 -3.06
C THR A 243 -26.50 5.23 -2.75
N THR A 244 -26.12 6.44 -3.12
CA THR A 244 -26.99 7.62 -2.95
C THR A 244 -28.32 7.46 -3.69
N GLU A 245 -28.33 6.79 -4.85
CA GLU A 245 -29.53 6.52 -5.63
C GLU A 245 -30.46 5.53 -4.93
N THR A 246 -29.92 4.41 -4.41
CA THR A 246 -30.76 3.41 -3.72
C THR A 246 -31.34 3.95 -2.41
N ALA A 247 -30.56 4.76 -1.68
CA ALA A 247 -31.06 5.45 -0.48
C ALA A 247 -32.16 6.47 -0.79
N ARG A 248 -32.02 7.28 -1.85
CA ARG A 248 -33.06 8.24 -2.27
C ARG A 248 -34.35 7.56 -2.74
N ALA A 249 -34.22 6.46 -3.48
CA ALA A 249 -35.37 5.68 -3.92
C ALA A 249 -36.15 5.12 -2.71
N HIS A 250 -35.44 4.62 -1.70
CA HIS A 250 -36.04 4.18 -0.44
C HIS A 250 -36.79 5.31 0.27
N GLU A 251 -36.16 6.47 0.45
CA GLU A 251 -36.80 7.63 1.10
C GLU A 251 -38.05 8.11 0.35
N ALA A 252 -38.01 8.13 -0.99
CA ALA A 252 -39.15 8.54 -1.80
C ALA A 252 -40.33 7.58 -1.63
N ALA A 253 -40.06 6.27 -1.60
CA ALA A 253 -41.08 5.25 -1.40
C ALA A 253 -41.67 5.27 0.02
N SER A 254 -40.87 5.53 1.05
CA SER A 254 -41.34 5.68 2.44
C SER A 254 -42.26 6.90 2.65
N ARG A 255 -42.24 7.89 1.74
CA ARG A 255 -43.10 9.09 1.82
C ARG A 255 -44.43 8.92 1.07
N SER A 256 -44.55 7.95 0.16
CA SER A 256 -45.74 7.75 -0.67
C SER A 256 -46.76 6.78 -0.09
N ASP A 257 -46.33 5.81 0.71
CA ASP A 257 -47.23 4.89 1.41
C ASP A 257 -47.36 5.30 2.88
N GLY A 258 -48.58 5.69 3.30
CA GLY A 258 -48.93 5.90 4.71
C GLY A 258 -49.00 4.59 5.52
N ASP A 259 -48.54 3.49 4.94
CA ASP A 259 -48.38 2.19 5.56
C ASP A 259 -46.88 1.91 5.69
N THR A 260 -46.44 1.63 6.91
CA THR A 260 -45.03 1.40 7.27
C THR A 260 -44.62 -0.01 6.81
N SER A 261 -44.79 -0.33 5.52
CA SER A 261 -44.18 -1.51 4.93
C SER A 261 -42.82 -1.09 4.39
N THR A 262 -41.78 -1.45 5.16
CA THR A 262 -40.37 -1.31 4.85
C THR A 262 -40.06 -1.84 3.45
N LEU A 263 -39.95 -0.96 2.46
CA LEU A 263 -39.22 -1.26 1.22
C LEU A 263 -37.73 -1.25 1.55
N GLU A 264 -37.29 -2.30 2.24
CA GLU A 264 -35.94 -2.53 2.75
C GLU A 264 -34.88 -2.28 1.66
N LEU A 265 -33.93 -1.36 1.90
CA LEU A 265 -32.69 -1.20 1.12
C LEU A 265 -32.07 -2.57 0.89
N GLU A 266 -32.19 -3.24 -0.27
CA GLU A 266 -31.77 -4.64 -0.52
C GLU A 266 -31.22 -5.36 0.72
N HIS A 267 -32.09 -5.66 1.70
CA HIS A 267 -31.61 -6.14 2.99
C HIS A 267 -31.24 -7.60 2.79
N VAL A 268 -29.93 -7.85 2.84
CA VAL A 268 -29.46 -9.21 3.09
C VAL A 268 -30.04 -9.63 4.43
N ASP A 269 -30.74 -10.77 4.44
CA ASP A 269 -31.30 -11.34 5.66
C ASP A 269 -30.16 -11.63 6.65
N ARG A 270 -29.93 -10.67 7.57
CA ARG A 270 -28.86 -10.73 8.58
C ARG A 270 -29.08 -11.88 9.57
N THR A 271 -30.26 -12.49 9.59
CA THR A 271 -30.50 -13.73 10.34
C THR A 271 -29.83 -14.94 9.66
N LYS A 272 -29.66 -14.91 8.34
CA LYS A 272 -29.06 -16.00 7.53
C LYS A 272 -27.63 -15.73 7.10
N TYR A 273 -27.25 -14.48 6.92
CA TYR A 273 -25.94 -14.10 6.37
C TYR A 273 -25.15 -13.18 7.27
N THR A 274 -23.82 -13.23 7.13
CA THR A 274 -22.90 -12.21 7.61
C THR A 274 -22.78 -11.14 6.51
N ALA A 275 -23.43 -10.00 6.71
CA ALA A 275 -23.60 -9.00 5.65
C ALA A 275 -22.38 -8.07 5.52
N ILE A 276 -21.89 -7.88 4.29
CA ILE A 276 -20.90 -6.86 3.93
C ILE A 276 -21.62 -5.77 3.14
N VAL A 277 -21.95 -4.68 3.80
CA VAL A 277 -22.67 -3.54 3.23
C VAL A 277 -21.68 -2.67 2.46
N CYS A 278 -21.56 -2.87 1.15
CA CYS A 278 -20.72 -2.08 0.27
C CYS A 278 -21.34 -0.69 0.04
N LEU A 279 -20.89 0.30 0.80
CA LEU A 279 -21.36 1.68 0.77
C LEU A 279 -20.51 2.53 -0.17
N CYS A 280 -21.04 2.86 -1.35
CA CYS A 280 -20.40 3.81 -2.26
C CYS A 280 -20.75 5.24 -1.85
N ALA A 281 -19.78 5.96 -1.28
CA ALA A 281 -19.98 7.28 -0.68
C ALA A 281 -20.41 8.34 -1.71
N SER A 282 -19.79 8.33 -2.89
CA SER A 282 -19.91 9.40 -3.87
C SER A 282 -21.14 9.27 -4.76
N GLU A 283 -21.82 10.37 -5.01
CA GLU A 283 -22.95 10.47 -5.95
C GLU A 283 -22.53 10.29 -7.43
N PRO A 284 -23.26 9.52 -8.27
CA PRO A 284 -22.90 9.21 -9.66
C PRO A 284 -23.11 10.36 -10.64
N VAL A 285 -22.47 11.49 -10.38
CA VAL A 285 -22.34 12.63 -11.31
C VAL A 285 -20.88 12.77 -11.73
N ASP A 286 -20.59 13.36 -12.89
CA ASP A 286 -19.19 13.52 -13.32
C ASP A 286 -18.54 14.72 -12.62
N ILE A 287 -19.00 15.91 -12.99
CA ILE A 287 -18.63 17.19 -12.38
C ILE A 287 -19.90 18.03 -12.27
N GLU A 288 -20.19 18.54 -11.08
CA GLU A 288 -21.41 19.32 -10.82
C GLU A 288 -21.08 20.63 -10.09
N GLN A 289 -21.56 21.76 -10.60
CA GLN A 289 -21.42 23.03 -9.88
C GLN A 289 -22.35 23.04 -8.66
N ARG A 290 -21.78 23.15 -7.46
CA ARG A 290 -22.53 23.33 -6.21
C ARG A 290 -22.27 24.73 -5.64
N ARG A 291 -22.98 25.07 -4.56
CA ARG A 291 -22.84 26.38 -3.92
C ARG A 291 -21.42 26.53 -3.35
N GLY A 292 -20.61 27.39 -3.97
CA GLY A 292 -19.27 27.73 -3.50
C GLY A 292 -18.15 26.75 -3.85
N TYR A 293 -18.43 25.68 -4.60
CA TYR A 293 -17.40 24.74 -5.07
C TYR A 293 -17.91 23.89 -6.25
N VAL A 294 -16.99 23.22 -6.93
CA VAL A 294 -17.31 22.20 -7.94
C VAL A 294 -17.26 20.82 -7.28
N TYR A 295 -18.37 20.08 -7.29
CA TYR A 295 -18.39 18.72 -6.81
C TYR A 295 -17.72 17.77 -7.82
N VAL A 296 -16.83 16.94 -7.30
CA VAL A 296 -16.06 15.94 -8.03
C VAL A 296 -16.39 14.58 -7.43
N GLN A 297 -17.06 13.72 -8.21
CA GLN A 297 -17.34 12.36 -7.75
C GLN A 297 -16.02 11.61 -7.53
N GLY A 298 -15.95 10.87 -6.41
CA GLY A 298 -14.78 10.07 -6.05
C GLY A 298 -13.54 10.93 -5.86
N ALA A 299 -13.72 12.11 -5.27
CA ALA A 299 -12.68 13.11 -5.05
C ALA A 299 -11.46 12.57 -4.31
N ALA A 300 -11.65 11.54 -3.47
CA ALA A 300 -10.60 10.87 -2.71
C ALA A 300 -9.75 9.88 -3.54
N ASP A 301 -10.18 9.48 -4.74
CA ASP A 301 -9.42 8.54 -5.57
C ASP A 301 -8.16 9.21 -6.15
N ASP A 302 -7.12 8.40 -6.35
CA ASP A 302 -5.77 8.84 -6.75
C ASP A 302 -5.21 10.00 -5.90
N GLU A 303 -5.32 9.91 -4.57
CA GLU A 303 -4.84 10.93 -3.62
C GLU A 303 -3.43 11.44 -3.89
N GLU A 304 -2.53 10.58 -4.37
CA GLU A 304 -1.14 10.85 -4.71
C GLU A 304 -0.99 11.89 -5.83
N THR A 305 -2.06 12.16 -6.57
CA THR A 305 -2.08 13.17 -7.64
C THR A 305 -2.50 14.56 -7.17
N TRP A 306 -3.15 14.68 -6.00
CA TRP A 306 -3.78 15.93 -5.58
C TRP A 306 -3.64 16.28 -4.09
N SER A 307 -3.40 15.31 -3.20
CA SER A 307 -3.45 15.51 -1.75
C SER A 307 -2.31 16.37 -1.21
N MET A 308 -1.22 16.52 -1.98
CA MET A 308 -0.05 17.32 -1.58
C MET A 308 0.56 16.85 -0.25
N GLY A 309 0.43 15.55 0.07
CA GLY A 309 0.89 14.96 1.33
C GLY A 309 -0.13 15.02 2.48
N LEU A 310 -1.29 15.62 2.27
CA LEU A 310 -2.40 15.56 3.22
C LEU A 310 -2.90 14.11 3.36
N THR A 311 -3.10 13.68 4.59
CA THR A 311 -3.67 12.36 4.92
C THR A 311 -5.10 12.51 5.41
N PRO A 312 -5.94 11.45 5.36
CA PRO A 312 -7.29 11.50 5.90
C PRO A 312 -7.33 11.97 7.36
N ARG A 313 -6.43 11.46 8.20
CA ARG A 313 -6.33 11.85 9.62
C ARG A 313 -6.09 13.35 9.79
N LEU A 314 -5.16 13.92 9.03
CA LEU A 314 -4.88 15.36 9.08
C LEU A 314 -6.05 16.18 8.56
N PHE A 315 -6.71 15.70 7.50
CA PHE A 315 -7.92 16.34 6.99
C PHE A 315 -9.00 16.42 8.07
N TRP A 316 -9.30 15.32 8.77
CA TRP A 316 -10.31 15.31 9.83
C TRP A 316 -9.94 16.19 11.02
N GLN A 317 -8.66 16.19 11.43
CA GLN A 317 -8.17 17.04 12.53
C GLN A 317 -8.26 18.53 12.22
N HIS A 318 -8.07 18.92 10.96
CA HIS A 318 -8.02 20.32 10.52
C HIS A 318 -9.14 20.67 9.53
N LYS A 319 -10.24 19.91 9.55
CA LYS A 319 -11.31 19.98 8.55
C LYS A 319 -11.86 21.40 8.43
N THR A 320 -12.22 22.00 9.56
CA THR A 320 -12.77 23.36 9.63
C THR A 320 -11.78 24.39 9.06
N ASP A 321 -10.51 24.35 9.48
CA ASP A 321 -9.48 25.29 9.02
C ASP A 321 -9.20 25.18 7.51
N LEU A 322 -9.22 23.96 6.98
CA LEU A 322 -8.99 23.70 5.55
C LEU A 322 -10.16 24.17 4.69
N LEU A 323 -11.38 23.97 5.17
CA LEU A 323 -12.61 24.20 4.41
C LEU A 323 -13.16 25.63 4.53
N ASP A 324 -13.07 26.27 5.69
CA ASP A 324 -13.72 27.59 5.92
C ASP A 324 -12.93 28.78 5.38
N GLY A 325 -11.66 28.59 5.03
CA GLY A 325 -10.86 29.60 4.36
C GLY A 325 -11.16 29.72 2.86
N ASP A 326 -10.62 30.77 2.25
CA ASP A 326 -10.75 31.03 0.81
C ASP A 326 -10.23 29.86 -0.05
N SER A 327 -10.90 29.61 -1.19
CA SER A 327 -10.63 28.46 -2.07
C SER A 327 -9.22 28.51 -2.65
N ASP A 328 -8.75 29.71 -3.00
CA ASP A 328 -7.48 29.91 -3.70
C ASP A 328 -6.29 29.67 -2.76
N THR A 329 -6.49 29.95 -1.48
CA THR A 329 -5.46 29.75 -0.42
C THR A 329 -5.52 28.37 0.22
N CYS A 330 -6.47 27.50 -0.15
CA CYS A 330 -6.60 26.14 0.41
C CYS A 330 -5.33 25.31 0.19
N GLY A 331 -4.75 25.38 -1.01
CA GLY A 331 -3.48 24.68 -1.30
C GLY A 331 -2.32 25.18 -0.43
N ASP A 332 -2.27 26.47 -0.10
CA ASP A 332 -1.26 27.03 0.80
C ASP A 332 -1.48 26.58 2.24
N ARG A 333 -2.73 26.53 2.71
CA ARG A 333 -3.07 25.97 4.03
C ARG A 333 -2.67 24.50 4.13
N VAL A 334 -2.94 23.70 3.10
CA VAL A 334 -2.52 22.30 3.06
C VAL A 334 -0.99 22.19 3.07
N ARG A 335 -0.28 22.98 2.25
CA ARG A 335 1.20 23.00 2.29
C ARG A 335 1.70 23.40 3.67
N ALA A 336 1.14 24.43 4.27
CA ALA A 336 1.54 24.90 5.59
C ALA A 336 1.25 23.84 6.66
N LEU A 337 0.10 23.16 6.61
CA LEU A 337 -0.27 22.11 7.53
C LEU A 337 0.62 20.86 7.38
N VAL A 338 0.83 20.40 6.15
CA VAL A 338 1.73 19.27 5.88
C VAL A 338 3.17 19.64 6.25
N SER A 339 3.62 20.86 5.94
CA SER A 339 4.97 21.32 6.34
C SER A 339 5.09 21.49 7.84
N GLN A 340 4.06 22.00 8.50
CA GLN A 340 3.99 22.07 9.96
C GLN A 340 4.07 20.64 10.49
N GLN A 341 3.27 19.70 10.00
CA GLN A 341 3.37 18.30 10.39
C GLN A 341 4.71 17.64 9.99
N MET A 342 5.45 18.13 9.00
CA MET A 342 6.81 17.65 8.73
C MET A 342 7.83 18.28 9.69
N CYS A 343 7.57 19.50 10.16
CA CYS A 343 8.38 20.25 11.12
C CYS A 343 8.03 19.95 12.59
N SER A 344 6.79 19.57 12.88
CA SER A 344 6.19 19.30 14.20
C SER A 344 5.84 17.83 14.36
N GLY A 345 5.43 17.15 13.30
CA GLY A 345 5.38 15.69 13.23
C GLY A 345 6.76 15.15 12.87
N VAL A 346 7.62 15.05 13.87
CA VAL A 346 8.43 13.88 14.21
C VAL A 346 9.02 12.97 13.10
N GLU A 347 9.26 13.49 11.89
CA GLU A 347 10.13 12.85 10.91
C GLU A 347 11.56 13.38 11.00
N ALA A 348 11.72 14.66 11.38
CA ALA A 348 12.96 15.08 11.99
C ALA A 348 12.96 14.58 13.44
N MET A 349 13.59 13.42 13.68
CA MET A 349 14.04 13.04 15.02
C MET A 349 15.12 14.01 15.46
N THR A 350 14.71 15.25 15.77
CA THR A 350 15.61 16.27 16.29
C THR A 350 16.12 15.81 17.65
N PRO A 351 17.30 16.29 18.08
CA PRO A 351 17.83 15.97 19.40
C PRO A 351 16.85 16.27 20.54
N ASP A 352 16.03 17.32 20.39
CA ASP A 352 15.03 17.72 21.41
C ASP A 352 13.88 16.71 21.51
N VAL A 353 13.37 16.23 20.36
CA VAL A 353 12.34 15.17 20.32
C VAL A 353 12.92 13.84 20.81
N LEU A 354 14.18 13.55 20.47
CA LEU A 354 14.94 12.40 20.99
C LEU A 354 15.37 12.54 22.47
N ALA A 355 15.07 13.66 23.13
CA ALA A 355 15.24 13.80 24.57
C ALA A 355 13.91 13.60 25.34
N ASP A 356 12.77 13.78 24.68
CA ASP A 356 11.43 13.63 25.29
C ASP A 356 10.92 12.19 25.20
N ARG A 357 11.16 11.43 26.27
CA ARG A 357 10.75 10.02 26.37
C ARG A 357 9.24 9.84 26.29
N ASP A 358 8.48 10.71 26.95
CA ASP A 358 7.03 10.57 27.03
C ASP A 358 6.38 10.85 25.68
N LEU A 359 6.88 11.85 24.95
CA LEU A 359 6.48 12.12 23.57
C LEU A 359 6.75 10.92 22.67
N ILE A 360 7.91 10.28 22.81
CA ILE A 360 8.32 9.16 21.98
C ILE A 360 7.49 7.92 22.27
N LEU A 361 7.24 7.62 23.55
CA LEU A 361 6.39 6.50 23.93
C LEU A 361 4.94 6.70 23.51
N ALA A 362 4.41 7.93 23.55
CA ALA A 362 3.09 8.25 23.00
C ALA A 362 3.05 8.10 21.46
N HIS A 363 4.17 8.42 20.82
CA HIS A 363 4.49 8.28 19.39
C HIS A 363 4.61 6.84 18.86
N ALA A 364 5.19 5.97 19.67
CA ALA A 364 5.69 4.68 19.23
C ALA A 364 4.55 3.70 18.94
N THR A 365 4.48 3.22 17.71
CA THR A 365 3.61 2.10 17.35
C THR A 365 4.47 0.87 17.10
N THR A 366 4.11 -0.25 17.73
CA THR A 366 4.78 -1.54 17.56
C THR A 366 3.75 -2.65 17.47
N HIS A 367 3.98 -3.59 16.57
CA HIS A 367 3.10 -4.72 16.32
C HIS A 367 3.96 -6.00 16.29
N GLN A 368 3.75 -6.89 17.26
CA GLN A 368 4.35 -8.22 17.27
C GLN A 368 3.73 -9.08 16.17
N ILE A 369 4.55 -9.81 15.41
CA ILE A 369 4.07 -10.71 14.36
C ILE A 369 3.83 -12.10 14.94
N GLY A 370 2.55 -12.50 15.05
CA GLY A 370 2.15 -13.79 15.60
C GLY A 370 2.72 -14.02 17.01
N THR A 371 3.33 -15.18 17.22
CA THR A 371 4.06 -15.56 18.46
C THR A 371 5.57 -15.37 18.35
N THR A 372 6.04 -14.72 17.28
CA THR A 372 7.47 -14.53 17.03
C THR A 372 8.05 -13.41 17.88
N ASN A 373 9.39 -13.39 18.00
CA ASN A 373 10.12 -12.25 18.57
C ASN A 373 10.38 -11.12 17.56
N LEU A 374 9.64 -11.09 16.43
CA LEU A 374 9.75 -10.06 15.40
C LEU A 374 8.61 -9.03 15.53
N PHE A 375 8.98 -7.76 15.52
CA PHE A 375 8.07 -6.63 15.65
C PHE A 375 8.22 -5.68 14.44
N ILE A 376 7.10 -5.10 14.00
CA ILE A 376 7.10 -3.98 13.05
C ILE A 376 6.67 -2.72 13.79
N GLY A 377 7.36 -1.61 13.55
CA GLY A 377 6.97 -0.33 14.14
C GLY A 377 7.25 0.88 13.26
N ASN A 378 6.82 2.03 13.75
CA ASN A 378 7.12 3.32 13.13
C ASN A 378 8.51 3.85 13.57
N ARG A 379 8.92 4.99 13.02
CA ARG A 379 10.20 5.63 13.35
C ARG A 379 10.37 5.93 14.84
N PHE A 380 9.31 6.30 15.55
CA PHE A 380 9.35 6.57 17.00
C PHE A 380 9.71 5.32 17.81
N ALA A 381 9.18 4.14 17.43
CA ALA A 381 9.54 2.89 18.08
C ALA A 381 11.03 2.56 17.95
N ALA A 382 11.69 3.07 16.91
CA ALA A 382 13.12 2.91 16.71
C ALA A 382 13.99 3.95 17.43
N ALA A 383 13.40 4.91 18.16
CA ALA A 383 14.11 6.01 18.79
C ALA A 383 15.14 5.54 19.83
N HIS A 384 16.42 5.78 19.58
CA HIS A 384 17.49 5.52 20.55
C HIS A 384 17.55 6.64 21.60
N PRO A 385 17.79 6.35 22.90
CA PRO A 385 18.11 5.03 23.47
C PRO A 385 16.91 4.15 23.82
N TRP A 386 15.70 4.71 23.86
CA TRP A 386 14.52 4.05 24.45
C TRP A 386 14.08 2.77 23.73
N CYS A 387 14.33 2.67 22.43
CA CYS A 387 14.07 1.45 21.68
C CYS A 387 14.81 0.23 22.25
N LEU A 388 15.99 0.43 22.85
CA LEU A 388 16.79 -0.62 23.47
C LEU A 388 16.33 -1.00 24.89
N GLU A 389 15.37 -0.28 25.48
CA GLU A 389 14.69 -0.72 26.70
C GLU A 389 13.70 -1.86 26.41
N ILE A 390 13.18 -1.92 25.17
CA ILE A 390 12.12 -2.83 24.75
C ILE A 390 12.64 -3.90 23.80
N PHE A 391 13.60 -3.57 22.94
CA PHE A 391 14.10 -4.46 21.90
C PHE A 391 15.60 -4.67 22.05
N ASP A 392 16.02 -5.92 21.87
CA ASP A 392 17.44 -6.28 21.96
C ASP A 392 18.19 -5.98 20.64
N ALA A 393 17.43 -5.81 19.54
CA ALA A 393 17.92 -5.47 18.22
C ALA A 393 16.91 -4.62 17.42
N VAL A 394 17.40 -3.64 16.66
CA VAL A 394 16.55 -2.74 15.87
C VAL A 394 17.10 -2.58 14.46
N VAL A 395 16.28 -2.83 13.45
CA VAL A 395 16.55 -2.55 12.04
C VAL A 395 15.76 -1.31 11.64
N VAL A 396 16.45 -0.24 11.26
CA VAL A 396 15.82 1.06 10.92
C VAL A 396 15.90 1.29 9.42
N CYS A 397 14.77 1.19 8.71
CA CYS A 397 14.69 1.39 7.26
C CYS A 397 14.48 2.88 6.94
N LEU A 398 15.58 3.53 6.57
CA LEU A 398 15.70 4.97 6.33
C LEU A 398 15.61 5.31 4.84
N LEU A 399 15.16 6.52 4.52
CA LEU A 399 15.35 7.09 3.19
C LEU A 399 16.83 7.50 3.00
N PRO A 400 17.36 7.51 1.76
CA PRO A 400 18.73 7.94 1.50
C PRO A 400 19.03 9.39 1.92
N SER A 401 18.01 10.25 1.91
CA SER A 401 18.08 11.65 2.35
C SER A 401 18.11 11.81 3.87
N GLU A 402 17.79 10.76 4.62
CA GLU A 402 17.80 10.80 6.07
C GLU A 402 19.21 10.57 6.60
N LEU A 403 19.67 11.50 7.42
CA LEU A 403 20.88 11.30 8.18
C LEU A 403 20.61 10.24 9.25
N PRO A 404 21.50 9.26 9.46
CA PRO A 404 21.41 8.39 10.61
C PRO A 404 21.65 9.24 11.85
N HIS A 405 20.56 9.73 12.47
CA HIS A 405 20.60 10.51 13.70
C HIS A 405 20.97 9.65 14.93
N GLN A 406 21.29 8.37 14.72
CA GLN A 406 21.55 7.43 15.80
C GLN A 406 23.06 7.17 15.95
N PRO A 407 23.58 7.15 17.18
CA PRO A 407 24.94 6.69 17.43
C PRO A 407 25.08 5.26 16.89
N GLN A 408 26.27 4.91 16.37
CA GLN A 408 26.56 3.55 15.92
C GLN A 408 26.47 2.60 17.14
N HIS A 409 25.30 2.00 17.33
CA HIS A 409 25.07 1.00 18.37
C HIS A 409 25.07 -0.39 17.72
N ARG A 410 25.79 -1.35 18.31
CA ARG A 410 25.92 -2.71 17.75
C ARG A 410 24.60 -3.44 17.54
N SER A 411 23.58 -3.09 18.33
CA SER A 411 22.22 -3.64 18.25
C SER A 411 21.28 -2.83 17.35
N ILE A 412 21.78 -1.84 16.61
CA ILE A 412 20.98 -1.01 15.72
C ILE A 412 21.60 -1.06 14.31
N LEU A 413 20.81 -1.52 13.34
CA LEU A 413 21.20 -1.60 11.94
C LEU A 413 20.41 -0.58 11.11
N PRO A 414 21.02 0.56 10.70
CA PRO A 414 20.40 1.47 9.76
C PRO A 414 20.50 0.89 8.33
N VAL A 415 19.35 0.82 7.65
CA VAL A 415 19.22 0.29 6.29
C VAL A 415 18.68 1.38 5.38
N ARG A 416 19.46 1.79 4.38
CA ARG A 416 19.00 2.81 3.42
C ARG A 416 18.19 2.16 2.30
N MET A 417 16.93 2.53 2.20
CA MET A 417 15.99 2.05 1.20
C MET A 417 15.34 3.23 0.48
N PRO A 418 15.71 3.52 -0.78
CA PRO A 418 15.09 4.60 -1.55
C PRO A 418 13.60 4.35 -1.80
N ALA A 419 12.82 5.43 -1.75
CA ALA A 419 11.41 5.40 -2.16
C ALA A 419 11.29 5.21 -3.68
N GLY A 420 10.45 4.27 -4.10
CA GLY A 420 10.01 4.13 -5.50
C GLY A 420 10.98 3.44 -6.47
N LYS A 421 10.66 3.52 -7.77
CA LYS A 421 11.24 2.70 -8.87
C LYS A 421 12.65 3.10 -9.32
N ARG A 422 13.26 4.14 -8.75
CA ARG A 422 14.42 4.83 -9.36
C ARG A 422 15.78 4.16 -9.13
N HIS A 423 15.92 3.31 -8.11
CA HIS A 423 17.21 2.71 -7.76
C HIS A 423 17.16 1.18 -7.85
N LYS A 424 17.98 0.58 -8.73
CA LYS A 424 17.87 -0.83 -9.11
C LYS A 424 18.51 -1.82 -8.14
N LYS A 425 19.59 -1.49 -7.42
CA LYS A 425 20.37 -2.49 -6.62
C LYS A 425 20.39 -2.32 -5.09
N GLU A 426 20.12 -1.13 -4.57
CA GLU A 426 20.40 -0.82 -3.15
C GLU A 426 19.70 -1.73 -2.11
N LEU A 427 18.47 -2.21 -2.36
CA LEU A 427 17.80 -3.15 -1.44
C LEU A 427 18.52 -4.51 -1.37
N GLU A 428 19.01 -5.02 -2.51
CA GLU A 428 19.66 -6.33 -2.58
C GLU A 428 21.04 -6.31 -1.90
N ASP A 429 21.69 -5.15 -1.87
CA ASP A 429 23.00 -4.95 -1.25
C ASP A 429 22.91 -4.99 0.29
N HIS A 430 21.84 -4.43 0.86
CA HIS A 430 21.67 -4.39 2.32
C HIS A 430 20.90 -5.59 2.87
N LEU A 431 20.12 -6.30 2.06
CA LEU A 431 19.28 -7.38 2.55
C LEU A 431 20.10 -8.53 3.15
N GLU A 432 21.28 -8.83 2.60
CA GLU A 432 22.20 -9.83 3.17
C GLU A 432 22.67 -9.43 4.57
N GLN A 433 23.04 -8.16 4.76
CA GLN A 433 23.45 -7.63 6.06
C GLN A 433 22.30 -7.69 7.08
N VAL A 434 21.08 -7.35 6.64
CA VAL A 434 19.88 -7.45 7.48
C VAL A 434 19.61 -8.88 7.90
N LEU A 435 19.63 -9.83 6.97
CA LEU A 435 19.37 -11.24 7.27
C LEU A 435 20.42 -11.81 8.23
N LEU A 436 21.69 -11.45 8.08
CA LEU A 436 22.76 -11.89 8.98
C LEU A 436 22.63 -11.28 10.38
N PHE A 437 22.32 -9.98 10.45
CA PHE A 437 22.06 -9.29 11.71
C PHE A 437 20.88 -9.92 12.45
N VAL A 438 19.77 -10.14 11.75
CA VAL A 438 18.57 -10.75 12.31
C VAL A 438 18.82 -12.20 12.72
N ARG A 439 19.52 -12.99 11.90
CA ARG A 439 19.91 -14.38 12.23
C ARG A 439 20.68 -14.45 13.55
N HIS A 440 21.65 -13.56 13.76
CA HIS A 440 22.44 -13.52 15.00
C HIS A 440 21.56 -13.33 16.23
N HIS A 441 20.60 -12.41 16.16
CA HIS A 441 19.69 -12.10 17.26
C HIS A 441 18.59 -13.16 17.45
N LEU A 442 18.05 -13.73 16.37
CA LEU A 442 17.10 -14.85 16.46
C LEU A 442 17.71 -16.08 17.14
N ALA A 443 19.01 -16.36 16.91
CA ALA A 443 19.71 -17.45 17.58
C ALA A 443 19.86 -17.25 19.10
N GLN A 444 19.68 -16.02 19.59
CA GLN A 444 19.75 -15.66 21.01
C GLN A 444 18.36 -15.46 21.63
N ASP A 445 17.29 -15.76 20.87
CA ASP A 445 15.90 -15.51 21.28
C ASP A 445 15.59 -14.03 21.61
N HIS A 446 16.30 -13.12 20.94
CA HIS A 446 16.15 -11.68 21.14
C HIS A 446 14.89 -11.11 20.49
N ARG A 447 14.34 -10.05 21.08
CA ARG A 447 13.25 -9.24 20.50
C ARG A 447 13.82 -8.28 19.47
N ILE A 448 13.32 -8.39 18.24
CA ILE A 448 13.83 -7.67 17.07
C ILE A 448 12.74 -6.73 16.54
N LEU A 449 13.04 -5.43 16.47
CA LEU A 449 12.18 -4.43 15.83
C LEU A 449 12.66 -4.14 14.40
N VAL A 450 11.74 -4.15 13.44
CA VAL A 450 11.94 -3.60 12.08
C VAL A 450 11.06 -2.37 11.94
N ALA A 451 11.67 -1.21 11.75
CA ALA A 451 10.96 0.06 11.79
C ALA A 451 11.26 0.93 10.57
N SER A 452 10.26 1.69 10.13
CA SER A 452 10.42 2.65 9.04
C SER A 452 9.59 3.91 9.27
N GLY A 453 9.97 5.00 8.60
CA GLY A 453 9.17 6.23 8.60
C GLY A 453 7.85 6.08 7.84
N ASP A 454 7.83 5.29 6.77
CA ASP A 454 6.60 4.88 6.11
C ASP A 454 5.99 3.68 6.86
N SER A 455 4.70 3.74 7.18
CA SER A 455 4.04 2.66 7.93
C SER A 455 3.73 1.43 7.08
N ASN A 456 3.86 1.50 5.74
CA ASN A 456 3.28 0.52 4.83
C ASN A 456 4.22 -0.18 3.84
N ASP A 457 5.41 0.34 3.52
CA ASP A 457 6.28 -0.25 2.47
C ASP A 457 7.60 -0.81 2.99
N ARG A 458 8.52 0.00 3.54
CA ARG A 458 9.91 -0.43 3.82
C ARG A 458 10.01 -1.46 4.94
N ALA A 459 9.53 -1.18 6.15
CA ALA A 459 9.58 -2.15 7.25
C ALA A 459 8.80 -3.43 6.93
N PRO A 460 7.57 -3.37 6.37
CA PRO A 460 6.87 -4.58 5.91
C PRO A 460 7.64 -5.38 4.86
N THR A 461 8.36 -4.73 3.94
CA THR A 461 9.24 -5.41 2.96
C THR A 461 10.33 -6.21 3.68
N VAL A 462 11.08 -5.57 4.59
CA VAL A 462 12.17 -6.22 5.32
C VAL A 462 11.66 -7.34 6.22
N ALA A 463 10.57 -7.10 6.95
CA ALA A 463 9.95 -8.12 7.79
C ALA A 463 9.45 -9.32 6.96
N THR A 464 8.90 -9.10 5.75
CA THR A 464 8.49 -10.18 4.85
C THR A 464 9.69 -11.06 4.46
N ALA A 465 10.85 -10.46 4.19
CA ALA A 465 12.07 -11.19 3.85
C ALA A 465 12.59 -12.03 5.03
N VAL A 466 12.58 -11.45 6.24
CA VAL A 466 12.98 -12.13 7.48
C VAL A 466 12.07 -13.31 7.78
N LEU A 467 10.74 -13.11 7.75
CA LEU A 467 9.76 -14.17 7.98
C LEU A 467 9.90 -15.31 6.98
N ALA A 468 10.02 -14.99 5.69
CA ALA A 468 10.17 -16.01 4.66
C ALA A 468 11.47 -16.81 4.83
N ALA A 469 12.57 -16.17 5.19
CA ALA A 469 13.87 -16.83 5.33
C ALA A 469 14.00 -17.70 6.59
N PHE A 470 13.39 -17.27 7.71
CA PHE A 470 13.71 -17.81 9.02
C PHE A 470 12.55 -18.46 9.77
N PHE A 471 11.31 -18.34 9.28
CA PHE A 471 10.14 -18.84 9.99
C PHE A 471 9.34 -19.86 9.16
N THR A 472 8.93 -20.93 9.82
CA THR A 472 8.01 -21.93 9.27
C THR A 472 6.58 -21.40 9.19
N PRO A 473 5.66 -22.11 8.49
CA PRO A 473 4.23 -21.75 8.41
C PRO A 473 3.52 -21.48 9.72
N ASP A 474 3.89 -22.20 10.78
CA ASP A 474 3.37 -22.04 12.15
C ASP A 474 4.07 -20.92 12.95
N LEU A 475 4.89 -20.10 12.29
CA LEU A 475 5.68 -19.01 12.89
C LEU A 475 6.69 -19.48 13.94
N SER A 476 7.07 -20.75 13.91
CA SER A 476 8.25 -21.22 14.63
C SER A 476 9.52 -20.86 13.86
N VAL A 477 10.66 -20.72 14.55
CA VAL A 477 11.95 -20.49 13.88
C VAL A 477 12.33 -21.78 13.15
N ASN A 478 12.75 -21.71 11.89
CA ASN A 478 13.02 -22.91 11.07
C ASN A 478 14.31 -23.69 11.44
N TRP A 479 14.91 -23.40 12.60
CA TRP A 479 16.03 -24.14 13.20
C TRP A 479 15.87 -24.30 14.73
N ILE A 480 14.85 -25.00 15.21
CA ILE A 480 14.77 -25.32 16.65
C ILE A 480 15.71 -26.50 16.96
N GLY A 481 16.78 -26.26 17.73
CA GLY A 481 17.72 -27.30 18.19
C GLY A 481 18.80 -27.72 17.17
N GLY A 482 18.99 -26.95 16.09
CA GLY A 482 19.98 -27.21 15.03
C GLY A 482 20.67 -25.93 14.52
N ALA A 483 21.50 -26.06 13.49
CA ALA A 483 22.17 -24.92 12.87
C ALA A 483 21.18 -24.06 12.05
N PRO A 484 21.28 -22.72 12.07
CA PRO A 484 20.43 -21.86 11.25
C PRO A 484 20.59 -22.14 9.74
N PRO A 485 19.54 -21.93 8.93
CA PRO A 485 19.59 -22.18 7.49
C PRO A 485 20.63 -21.29 6.81
N ASP A 486 21.23 -21.83 5.75
CA ASP A 486 22.08 -21.05 4.86
C ASP A 486 21.21 -20.03 4.11
N ILE A 487 21.54 -18.74 4.24
CA ILE A 487 20.84 -17.61 3.60
C ILE A 487 20.98 -17.67 2.06
N HIS A 488 22.02 -18.33 1.55
CA HIS A 488 22.28 -18.46 0.11
C HIS A 488 21.64 -19.69 -0.53
N GLN A 489 21.10 -20.62 0.25
CA GLN A 489 20.41 -21.83 -0.24
C GLN A 489 19.01 -22.09 0.33
N PRO A 490 18.25 -21.12 0.85
CA PRO A 490 16.91 -21.43 1.32
C PRO A 490 16.07 -21.74 0.07
N GLN A 491 15.48 -22.94 0.00
CA GLN A 491 14.58 -23.34 -1.09
C GLN A 491 13.23 -22.61 -0.97
N LEU A 492 13.27 -21.27 -0.97
CA LEU A 492 12.08 -20.45 -0.87
C LEU A 492 11.33 -20.46 -2.19
N THR A 493 10.03 -20.28 -2.08
CA THR A 493 9.13 -20.12 -3.21
C THR A 493 8.49 -18.74 -3.17
N LYS A 494 7.80 -18.36 -4.25
CA LYS A 494 6.95 -17.15 -4.23
C LYS A 494 5.81 -17.24 -3.21
N GLN A 495 5.40 -18.46 -2.83
CA GLN A 495 4.35 -18.69 -1.84
C GLN A 495 4.83 -18.30 -0.45
N ASP A 496 6.10 -18.57 -0.09
CA ASP A 496 6.65 -18.19 1.21
C ASP A 496 6.60 -16.69 1.49
N PHE A 497 6.95 -15.86 0.50
CA PHE A 497 6.82 -14.40 0.62
C PHE A 497 5.37 -13.94 0.71
N THR A 498 4.45 -14.68 0.06
CA THR A 498 3.01 -14.36 0.09
C THR A 498 2.43 -14.68 1.47
N ARG A 499 2.77 -15.85 2.01
CA ARG A 499 2.44 -16.27 3.38
C ARG A 499 3.00 -15.30 4.41
N ALA A 500 4.29 -14.99 4.35
CA ALA A 500 4.95 -14.04 5.25
C ALA A 500 4.27 -12.66 5.28
N LEU A 501 3.94 -12.11 4.09
CA LEU A 501 3.20 -10.85 4.01
C LEU A 501 1.79 -10.96 4.59
N HIS A 502 1.14 -12.10 4.43
CA HIS A 502 -0.17 -12.34 5.03
C HIS A 502 -0.10 -12.30 6.57
N CYS A 503 0.88 -12.98 7.17
CA CYS A 503 1.11 -12.97 8.62
C CYS A 503 1.33 -11.54 9.15
N ILE A 504 2.08 -10.70 8.42
CA ILE A 504 2.26 -9.29 8.77
C ILE A 504 0.92 -8.55 8.74
N ARG A 505 0.12 -8.74 7.70
CA ARG A 505 -1.15 -8.02 7.49
C ARG A 505 -2.25 -8.37 8.47
N GLN A 506 -2.16 -9.53 9.13
CA GLN A 506 -3.05 -9.86 10.25
C GLN A 506 -2.87 -8.90 11.43
N ARG A 507 -1.69 -8.29 11.58
CA ARG A 507 -1.37 -7.35 12.67
C ARG A 507 -1.18 -5.91 12.21
N VAL A 508 -0.77 -5.72 10.96
CA VAL A 508 -0.58 -4.41 10.32
C VAL A 508 -1.36 -4.38 8.99
N PRO A 509 -2.69 -4.14 9.02
CA PRO A 509 -3.55 -4.20 7.83
C PRO A 509 -3.11 -3.27 6.69
N SER A 510 -2.52 -2.13 7.05
CA SER A 510 -1.98 -1.11 6.14
C SER A 510 -0.68 -1.54 5.45
N ALA A 511 -0.05 -2.64 5.86
CA ALA A 511 1.16 -3.16 5.24
C ALA A 511 0.92 -3.49 3.75
N CYS A 512 1.55 -2.70 2.89
CA CYS A 512 1.43 -2.78 1.45
C CYS A 512 2.78 -2.57 0.76
N PRO A 513 3.74 -3.51 0.89
CA PRO A 513 5.00 -3.48 0.16
C PRO A 513 4.82 -3.18 -1.32
N SER A 514 5.62 -2.27 -1.85
CA SER A 514 5.55 -1.88 -3.25
C SER A 514 5.86 -3.08 -4.16
N ARG A 515 5.22 -3.11 -5.34
CA ARG A 515 5.46 -4.18 -6.34
C ARG A 515 6.95 -4.27 -6.73
N HIS A 516 7.67 -3.14 -6.67
CA HIS A 516 9.10 -3.07 -6.93
C HIS A 516 9.89 -3.81 -5.86
N ASN A 517 9.65 -3.51 -4.58
CA ASN A 517 10.32 -4.15 -3.45
C ASN A 517 10.06 -5.66 -3.39
N MET A 518 8.80 -6.08 -3.56
CA MET A 518 8.46 -7.52 -3.59
C MET A 518 9.13 -8.27 -4.74
N ARG A 519 9.30 -7.63 -5.91
CA ARG A 519 10.02 -8.23 -7.05
C ARG A 519 11.51 -8.38 -6.75
N LYS A 520 12.12 -7.41 -6.07
CA LYS A 520 13.52 -7.48 -5.65
C LYS A 520 13.75 -8.56 -4.60
N LEU A 521 12.89 -8.68 -3.59
CA LEU A 521 12.95 -9.79 -2.63
C LEU A 521 12.91 -11.14 -3.36
N THR A 522 11.95 -11.29 -4.27
CA THR A 522 11.83 -12.51 -5.08
C THR A 522 13.08 -12.75 -5.92
N SER A 523 13.68 -11.70 -6.51
CA SER A 523 14.93 -11.82 -7.26
C SER A 523 16.08 -12.23 -6.35
N PHE A 524 16.24 -11.57 -5.20
CA PHE A 524 17.32 -11.82 -4.25
C PHE A 524 17.38 -13.29 -3.82
N PHE A 525 16.23 -13.89 -3.48
CA PHE A 525 16.18 -15.26 -2.99
C PHE A 525 16.03 -16.32 -4.10
N LEU A 526 15.40 -16.00 -5.23
CA LEU A 526 15.09 -16.99 -6.28
C LEU A 526 16.00 -16.93 -7.51
N SER A 527 16.83 -15.89 -7.67
CA SER A 527 17.71 -15.76 -8.84
C SER A 527 19.19 -16.03 -8.50
N HIS A 528 19.68 -17.17 -8.99
CA HIS A 528 21.05 -17.74 -8.97
C HIS A 528 21.69 -17.94 -7.58
N PRO A 529 22.36 -19.10 -7.34
CA PRO A 529 23.20 -19.27 -6.15
C PRO A 529 24.29 -18.20 -6.19
N ARG A 530 24.28 -17.28 -5.22
CA ARG A 530 25.34 -16.28 -5.10
C ARG A 530 26.65 -17.04 -4.91
N PRO A 531 27.69 -16.80 -5.72
CA PRO A 531 29.00 -17.35 -5.42
C PRO A 531 29.35 -16.85 -4.02
N ALA A 532 29.82 -17.76 -3.15
CA ALA A 532 30.29 -17.43 -1.82
C ALA A 532 31.32 -16.30 -1.93
N SER A 533 30.87 -15.07 -1.74
CA SER A 533 31.75 -13.92 -1.67
C SER A 533 32.53 -14.09 -0.37
N HIS A 534 33.84 -13.87 -0.43
CA HIS A 534 34.84 -14.12 0.60
C HIS A 534 34.66 -13.35 1.94
N ILE A 535 33.44 -12.94 2.29
CA ILE A 535 33.13 -12.08 3.44
C ILE A 535 32.72 -12.88 4.69
N TRP A 536 32.46 -14.20 4.58
CA TRP A 536 31.86 -15.00 5.69
C TRP A 536 32.54 -16.34 5.96
N ALA A 537 33.87 -16.39 6.03
CA ALA A 537 34.55 -17.50 6.69
C ALA A 537 34.36 -17.35 8.22
N GLY A 538 33.81 -18.38 8.87
CA GLY A 538 33.73 -18.47 10.34
C GLY A 538 35.11 -18.34 11.00
N PRO A 539 35.18 -18.11 12.33
CA PRO A 539 36.45 -17.84 13.01
C PRO A 539 37.39 -19.04 12.82
N THR A 540 38.43 -18.85 12.00
CA THR A 540 39.49 -19.82 11.83
C THR A 540 40.29 -19.81 13.12
N THR A 541 40.13 -20.86 13.93
CA THR A 541 41.00 -21.14 15.06
C THR A 541 42.45 -21.15 14.57
N ARG A 542 43.21 -20.11 14.95
CA ARG A 542 44.67 -20.14 14.83
C ARG A 542 45.19 -21.21 15.78
N GLN A 543 45.46 -22.40 15.25
CA GLN A 543 46.40 -23.30 15.88
C GLN A 543 47.79 -22.67 15.74
N THR A 544 48.35 -22.27 16.86
CA THR A 544 49.77 -21.96 17.00
C THR A 544 50.53 -23.29 16.94
N SER A 545 51.15 -23.60 15.81
CA SER A 545 52.22 -24.59 15.74
C SER A 545 53.53 -23.88 15.48
N SER A 546 54.34 -23.77 16.54
CA SER A 546 55.79 -23.66 16.45
C SER A 546 56.36 -24.90 15.77
N ASP A 547 57.37 -24.71 14.91
CA ASP A 547 58.53 -25.57 14.64
C ASP A 547 59.01 -25.24 13.21
N GLN A 548 59.99 -24.34 13.09
CA GLN A 548 61.44 -24.59 13.03
C GLN A 548 61.90 -25.32 11.76
N HIS A 549 62.88 -24.68 11.12
CA HIS A 549 63.67 -25.13 10.00
C HIS A 549 64.12 -26.58 10.12
N ASP A 550 64.11 -27.30 9.00
CA ASP A 550 65.36 -27.78 8.40
C ASP A 550 65.13 -28.10 6.91
N GLY A 551 66.07 -27.62 6.09
CA GLY A 551 66.13 -27.96 4.68
C GLY A 551 66.65 -29.37 4.48
N ASN A 552 66.23 -30.02 3.40
CA ASN A 552 67.16 -30.86 2.66
C ASN A 552 66.73 -31.04 1.22
N ASP A 553 67.75 -31.23 0.41
CA ASP A 553 67.82 -31.26 -1.04
C ASP A 553 67.02 -32.37 -1.72
N SER A 554 66.97 -32.21 -3.06
CA SER A 554 67.12 -33.23 -4.11
C SER A 554 65.88 -33.65 -4.92
N ASN A 555 65.81 -33.05 -6.12
CA ASN A 555 65.76 -33.69 -7.45
C ASN A 555 65.33 -35.17 -7.55
N GLY A 556 64.41 -35.45 -8.48
CA GLY A 556 64.28 -36.78 -9.08
C GLY A 556 63.04 -36.97 -9.95
N ASP A 557 63.15 -36.57 -11.22
CA ASP A 557 62.25 -36.92 -12.33
C ASP A 557 62.05 -38.44 -12.53
N GLY A 558 60.90 -38.80 -13.12
CA GLY A 558 60.84 -39.82 -14.17
C GLY A 558 59.76 -40.91 -14.03
N ASN A 559 58.63 -40.76 -14.75
CA ASN A 559 58.36 -41.61 -15.93
C ASN A 559 57.16 -41.10 -16.78
N GLU A 560 57.47 -40.69 -18.01
CA GLU A 560 56.60 -40.69 -19.22
C GLU A 560 56.27 -42.15 -19.63
N ALA A 561 55.35 -42.49 -20.54
CA ALA A 561 55.07 -41.96 -21.88
C ALA A 561 53.66 -42.41 -22.32
N ALA A 562 52.91 -41.73 -23.21
CA ALA A 562 53.23 -40.71 -24.21
C ALA A 562 52.04 -39.74 -24.38
#